data_AF-A0A1Y2A3J6-F1
#
_entry.id   AF-A0A1Y2A3J6-F1
#
_cell.length_a   1.000
_cell.length_b   1.000
_cell.length_c   1.000
_cell.angle_alpha   90.00
_cell.angle_beta   90.00
_cell.angle_gamma   90.00
#
_symmetry.space_group_name_H-M   'P 1'
#
loop_
_entity.id
_entity.type
_entity.pdbx_description
1 polymer ?
#
loop_
_entity_poly.entity_id
_entity_poly.type
_entity_poly.pdbx_seq_one_letter_code
_entity_poly.pdbx_strand_id
1 'polypeptide(L)'
;MTPTNTVTDLSKGKPSEPPIEILNNETARIYTHIHPVLVLSLYALRFKAIVADPVPALTNTLIPLGVMQIAFAAICLPPTGSEAVVAEKRKPGEKKKPGQGKVASAVNGKVIPAFLSLAISTLAATPILMLTLILFGAPISTHHWHTLLAAAHISLLAVVPLIYVHGVDGEKWREIVACLLPIDEVYGCLIGSVLGAWLGAVPIPLDWDREWQKWPVTIVTGAYIGFAVGKLVGGTLLKGKKIKFE
;
A
#
# COMPACT_ATOMS: atom_id res chain seq x y z
N MET A 1 51.00 28.28 -11.84
CA MET A 1 50.03 28.18 -10.72
C MET A 1 48.66 27.93 -11.33
N THR A 2 48.29 26.66 -11.43
CA THR A 2 47.04 26.19 -12.00
C THR A 2 46.13 25.81 -10.82
N PRO A 3 44.89 26.30 -10.72
CA PRO A 3 44.01 25.93 -9.63
C PRO A 3 43.48 24.52 -9.86
N THR A 4 43.82 23.61 -8.95
CA THR A 4 43.27 22.26 -8.89
C THR A 4 41.80 22.35 -8.47
N ASN A 5 40.90 22.07 -9.40
CA ASN A 5 39.47 21.92 -9.10
C ASN A 5 39.30 20.66 -8.26
N THR A 6 38.92 20.84 -7.00
CA THR A 6 38.49 19.79 -6.09
C THR A 6 37.18 19.21 -6.62
N VAL A 7 37.26 18.04 -7.25
CA VAL A 7 36.09 17.22 -7.54
C VAL A 7 35.44 16.88 -6.20
N THR A 8 34.25 17.42 -5.97
CA THR A 8 33.41 17.08 -4.83
C THR A 8 33.06 15.60 -4.92
N ASP A 9 33.60 14.85 -3.98
CA ASP A 9 33.35 13.44 -3.77
C ASP A 9 31.86 13.20 -3.46
N LEU A 10 31.08 12.85 -4.48
CA LEU A 10 29.67 12.46 -4.41
C LEU A 10 29.47 11.05 -3.80
N SER A 11 30.52 10.40 -3.27
CA SER A 11 30.45 9.00 -2.80
C SER A 11 30.01 8.81 -1.35
N LYS A 12 29.63 9.87 -0.60
CA LYS A 12 28.97 9.67 0.69
C LYS A 12 27.52 9.21 0.48
N GLY A 13 27.37 7.91 0.23
CA GLY A 13 26.07 7.24 0.18
C GLY A 13 25.25 7.63 1.40
N LYS A 14 24.07 8.18 1.13
CA LYS A 14 23.06 8.55 2.14
C LYS A 14 22.89 7.37 3.11
N PRO A 15 22.98 7.57 4.44
CA PRO A 15 22.84 6.48 5.40
C PRO A 15 21.50 5.78 5.18
N SER A 16 21.55 4.45 5.21
CA SER A 16 20.38 3.60 4.94
C SER A 16 19.24 3.94 5.89
N GLU A 17 18.10 4.32 5.34
CA GLU A 17 16.88 4.54 6.13
C GLU A 17 16.42 3.22 6.77
N PRO A 18 15.94 3.23 8.03
CA PRO A 18 15.37 2.06 8.66
C PRO A 18 14.01 1.69 8.04
N PRO A 19 13.58 0.42 8.11
CA PRO A 19 12.23 0.02 7.72
C PRO A 19 11.17 0.74 8.55
N ILE A 20 9.99 0.96 7.97
CA ILE A 20 8.88 1.59 8.68
C ILE A 20 8.42 0.68 9.82
N GLU A 21 8.36 1.27 11.02
CA GLU A 21 7.90 0.61 12.23
C GLU A 21 6.42 0.89 12.48
N ILE A 22 5.68 -0.16 12.80
CA ILE A 22 4.28 -0.06 13.23
C ILE A 22 4.26 0.65 14.58
N LEU A 23 3.23 1.47 14.81
CA LEU A 23 3.06 2.17 16.09
C LEU A 23 3.04 1.20 17.28
N ASN A 24 3.80 1.52 18.33
CA ASN A 24 4.01 0.67 19.50
C ASN A 24 2.85 0.68 20.52
N ASN A 25 1.60 0.69 20.04
CA ASN A 25 0.42 0.56 20.90
C ASN A 25 -0.29 -0.78 20.65
N GLU A 26 -1.04 -1.24 21.66
CA GLU A 26 -1.72 -2.54 21.62
C GLU A 26 -2.70 -2.63 20.44
N THR A 27 -3.47 -1.57 20.19
CA THR A 27 -4.42 -1.50 19.08
C THR A 27 -3.75 -1.71 17.73
N ALA A 28 -2.61 -1.07 17.46
CA ALA A 28 -1.86 -1.20 16.21
C ALA A 28 -1.28 -2.59 16.02
N ARG A 29 -0.74 -3.20 17.09
CA ARG A 29 -0.20 -4.57 17.05
C ARG A 29 -1.27 -5.61 16.73
N ILE A 30 -2.47 -5.44 17.27
CA ILE A 30 -3.60 -6.33 16.98
C ILE A 30 -4.15 -6.05 15.57
N TYR A 31 -4.40 -4.78 15.25
CA TYR A 31 -5.06 -4.39 14.01
C TYR A 31 -4.21 -4.72 12.78
N THR A 32 -2.87 -4.68 12.87
CA THR A 32 -2.04 -5.05 11.71
C THR A 32 -2.32 -6.48 11.23
N HIS A 33 -2.53 -7.43 12.14
CA HIS A 33 -2.81 -8.82 11.77
C HIS A 33 -4.27 -9.05 11.37
N ILE A 34 -5.20 -8.31 11.98
CA ILE A 34 -6.63 -8.38 11.64
C ILE A 34 -6.90 -7.78 10.26
N HIS A 35 -6.24 -6.69 9.90
CA HIS A 35 -6.50 -5.94 8.66
C HIS A 35 -6.45 -6.79 7.38
N PRO A 36 -5.40 -7.58 7.06
CA PRO A 36 -5.37 -8.39 5.84
C PRO A 36 -6.46 -9.47 5.85
N VAL A 37 -6.81 -10.02 7.02
CA VAL A 37 -7.93 -10.97 7.16
C VAL A 37 -9.26 -10.29 6.82
N LEU A 38 -9.48 -9.07 7.31
CA LEU A 38 -10.68 -8.29 7.00
C LEU A 38 -10.78 -7.95 5.51
N VAL A 39 -9.68 -7.52 4.89
CA VAL A 39 -9.61 -7.19 3.45
C VAL A 39 -9.92 -8.45 2.61
N LEU A 40 -9.31 -9.59 2.93
CA LEU A 40 -9.59 -10.86 2.26
C LEU A 40 -11.03 -11.33 2.50
N SER A 41 -11.55 -11.18 3.71
CA SER A 41 -12.93 -11.57 4.06
C SER A 41 -13.94 -10.72 3.28
N LEU A 42 -13.72 -9.41 3.18
CA LEU A 42 -14.53 -8.51 2.35
C LEU A 42 -14.55 -8.99 0.90
N TYR A 43 -13.39 -9.31 0.33
CA TYR A 43 -13.28 -9.78 -1.04
C TYR A 43 -13.97 -11.15 -1.23
N ALA A 44 -13.71 -12.10 -0.34
CA ALA A 44 -14.29 -13.44 -0.40
C ALA A 44 -15.83 -13.41 -0.33
N LEU A 45 -16.39 -12.56 0.52
CA LEU A 45 -17.84 -12.37 0.63
C LEU A 45 -18.45 -11.76 -0.65
N ARG A 46 -17.69 -10.93 -1.37
CA ARG A 46 -18.12 -10.29 -2.62
C ARG A 46 -17.76 -11.10 -3.87
N PHE A 47 -16.94 -12.15 -3.75
CA PHE A 47 -16.38 -12.88 -4.89
C PHE A 47 -17.45 -13.37 -5.87
N LYS A 48 -18.53 -14.00 -5.38
CA LYS A 48 -19.62 -14.47 -6.26
C LYS A 48 -20.28 -13.33 -7.05
N ALA A 49 -20.46 -12.17 -6.42
CA ALA A 49 -21.02 -10.99 -7.08
C ALA A 49 -20.03 -10.41 -8.10
N ILE A 50 -18.73 -10.40 -7.78
CA ILE A 50 -17.66 -9.95 -8.68
C ILE A 50 -17.55 -10.84 -9.91
N VAL A 51 -17.72 -12.16 -9.75
CA VAL A 51 -17.73 -13.11 -10.88
C VAL A 51 -18.98 -12.92 -11.76
N ALA A 52 -20.14 -12.68 -11.16
CA ALA A 52 -21.40 -12.53 -11.89
C ALA A 52 -21.51 -11.20 -12.65
N ASP A 53 -21.16 -10.08 -12.00
CA ASP A 53 -21.15 -8.75 -12.61
C ASP A 53 -20.07 -7.86 -11.94
N PRO A 54 -18.86 -7.79 -12.52
CA PRO A 54 -17.72 -7.15 -11.87
C PRO A 54 -17.92 -5.66 -11.59
N VAL A 55 -18.58 -4.91 -12.46
CA VAL A 55 -18.64 -3.43 -12.38
C VAL A 55 -19.36 -2.96 -11.11
N PRO A 56 -20.64 -3.30 -10.87
CA PRO A 56 -21.33 -2.89 -9.64
C PRO A 56 -20.72 -3.54 -8.41
N ALA A 57 -20.24 -4.78 -8.49
CA ALA A 57 -19.65 -5.48 -7.35
C ALA A 57 -18.34 -4.82 -6.88
N LEU A 58 -17.43 -4.50 -7.80
CA LEU A 58 -16.18 -3.80 -7.50
C LEU A 58 -16.43 -2.36 -7.06
N THR A 59 -17.38 -1.66 -7.68
CA THR A 59 -17.77 -0.30 -7.28
C THR A 59 -18.26 -0.26 -5.83
N ASN A 60 -19.19 -1.15 -5.47
CA ASN A 60 -19.71 -1.24 -4.10
C ASN A 60 -18.68 -1.70 -3.07
N THR A 61 -17.57 -2.30 -3.51
CA THR A 61 -16.47 -2.75 -2.64
C THR A 61 -15.44 -1.65 -2.39
N LEU A 62 -15.40 -0.59 -3.21
CA LEU A 62 -14.43 0.51 -3.05
C LEU A 62 -14.58 1.23 -1.72
N ILE A 63 -15.81 1.56 -1.32
CA ILE A 63 -16.08 2.29 -0.07
C ILE A 63 -15.61 1.49 1.17
N PRO A 64 -16.05 0.23 1.39
CA PRO A 64 -15.59 -0.53 2.55
C PRO A 64 -14.08 -0.79 2.52
N LEU A 65 -13.49 -1.01 1.33
CA LEU A 65 -12.04 -1.14 1.21
C LEU A 65 -11.33 0.16 1.61
N GLY A 66 -11.78 1.31 1.12
CA GLY A 66 -11.22 2.62 1.47
C GLY A 66 -11.29 2.91 2.97
N VAL A 67 -12.41 2.57 3.62
CA VAL A 67 -12.54 2.67 5.09
C VAL A 67 -11.52 1.78 5.80
N MET A 68 -11.33 0.54 5.35
CA MET A 68 -10.32 -0.36 5.92
C MET A 68 -8.89 0.17 5.73
N GLN A 69 -8.58 0.79 4.59
CA GLN A 69 -7.27 1.39 4.30
C GLN A 69 -7.01 2.64 5.17
N ILE A 70 -8.00 3.52 5.32
CA ILE A 70 -7.91 4.67 6.24
C ILE A 70 -7.68 4.18 7.67
N ALA A 71 -8.45 3.19 8.12
CA ALA A 71 -8.29 2.64 9.47
C ALA A 71 -6.90 2.02 9.66
N PHE A 72 -6.39 1.26 8.69
CA PHE A 72 -5.04 0.71 8.73
C PHE A 72 -3.98 1.80 8.84
N ALA A 73 -4.01 2.80 7.94
CA ALA A 73 -3.07 3.90 7.94
C ALA A 73 -3.10 4.69 9.28
N ALA A 74 -4.29 5.09 9.72
CA ALA A 74 -4.43 5.92 10.93
C ALA A 74 -4.10 5.18 12.24
N ILE A 75 -4.36 3.86 12.31
CA ILE A 75 -4.13 3.06 13.52
C ILE A 75 -2.70 2.54 13.58
N CYS A 76 -2.15 2.04 12.46
CA CYS A 76 -0.91 1.25 12.45
C CYS A 76 0.32 2.05 12.03
N LEU A 77 0.16 3.05 11.15
CA LEU A 77 1.29 3.68 10.48
C LEU A 77 1.60 5.08 11.05
N PRO A 78 2.87 5.51 11.04
CA PRO A 78 3.23 6.90 11.28
C PRO A 78 2.87 7.74 10.04
N PRO A 79 2.20 8.91 10.19
CA PRO A 79 1.96 9.79 9.05
C PRO A 79 3.27 10.43 8.58
N THR A 80 3.36 10.71 7.28
CA THR A 80 4.51 11.35 6.64
C THR A 80 4.98 12.58 7.40
N GLY A 81 6.30 12.71 7.60
CA GLY A 81 6.90 13.86 8.28
C GLY A 81 6.71 13.87 9.80
N SER A 82 6.00 12.89 10.37
CA SER A 82 6.21 12.56 11.77
C SER A 82 7.56 11.87 11.83
N GLU A 83 8.59 12.57 12.31
CA GLU A 83 9.82 11.92 12.74
C GLU A 83 9.41 10.67 13.50
N ALA A 84 9.94 9.52 13.06
CA ALA A 84 9.73 8.26 13.72
C ALA A 84 9.77 8.55 15.22
N VAL A 85 8.65 8.31 15.90
CA VAL A 85 8.65 8.25 17.36
C VAL A 85 9.53 7.06 17.65
N VAL A 86 10.86 7.29 17.63
CA VAL A 86 11.89 6.42 18.13
C VAL A 86 11.32 5.99 19.44
N ALA A 87 10.99 4.71 19.49
CA ALA A 87 10.41 3.97 20.58
C ALA A 87 10.39 4.84 21.82
N GLU A 88 9.21 5.35 22.18
CA GLU A 88 9.03 6.17 23.36
C GLU A 88 9.54 5.36 24.57
N LYS A 89 10.86 5.46 24.85
CA LYS A 89 11.48 5.07 26.10
C LYS A 89 10.97 6.11 27.09
N ARG A 90 9.69 6.00 27.43
CA ARG A 90 9.12 6.73 28.55
C ARG A 90 9.85 6.25 29.79
N LYS A 91 10.62 7.14 30.39
CA LYS A 91 11.12 6.95 31.76
C LYS A 91 9.90 6.67 32.66
N PRO A 92 9.94 5.70 33.58
CA PRO A 92 8.82 5.41 34.46
C PRO A 92 8.61 6.61 35.40
N GLY A 93 7.51 7.36 35.28
CA GLY A 93 7.19 8.37 36.29
C GLY A 93 6.20 9.49 35.96
N GLU A 94 5.96 9.86 34.69
CA GLU A 94 5.08 11.00 34.41
C GLU A 94 3.60 10.61 34.25
N LYS A 95 2.80 10.88 35.29
CA LYS A 95 1.34 10.90 35.19
C LYS A 95 0.89 12.18 34.47
N LYS A 96 0.30 12.06 33.27
CA LYS A 96 -0.43 13.18 32.63
C LYS A 96 -1.94 12.91 32.62
N LYS A 97 -2.70 13.88 33.15
CA LYS A 97 -4.17 13.95 33.05
C LYS A 97 -4.60 13.97 31.57
N PRO A 98 -5.57 13.15 31.15
CA PRO A 98 -6.07 13.18 29.77
C PRO A 98 -7.07 14.34 29.63
N GLY A 99 -6.66 15.41 28.94
CA GLY A 99 -7.60 16.43 28.45
C GLY A 99 -8.20 15.96 27.12
N GLN A 100 -9.53 15.85 27.04
CA GLN A 100 -10.28 15.40 25.86
C GLN A 100 -9.86 16.09 24.55
N GLY A 101 -9.45 17.37 24.60
CA GLY A 101 -9.00 18.13 23.42
C GLY A 101 -7.70 17.64 22.76
N LYS A 102 -6.79 16.99 23.51
CA LYS A 102 -5.53 16.47 22.93
C LYS A 102 -5.73 15.18 22.14
N VAL A 103 -6.72 14.37 22.52
CA VAL A 103 -7.04 13.11 21.83
C VAL A 103 -7.66 13.40 20.46
N ALA A 104 -8.62 14.33 20.40
CA ALA A 104 -9.23 14.73 19.12
C ALA A 104 -8.20 15.33 18.15
N SER A 105 -7.28 16.18 18.64
CA SER A 105 -6.18 16.72 17.83
C SER A 105 -5.22 15.63 17.33
N ALA A 106 -4.88 14.64 18.16
CA ALA A 106 -4.02 13.53 17.76
C ALA A 106 -4.69 12.57 16.75
N VAL A 107 -6.01 12.34 16.87
CA VAL A 107 -6.79 11.55 15.91
C VAL A 107 -6.89 12.29 14.58
N ASN A 108 -7.19 13.59 14.60
CA ASN A 108 -7.27 14.41 13.40
C ASN A 108 -5.92 14.45 12.65
N GLY A 109 -4.81 14.49 13.38
CA GLY A 109 -3.45 14.45 12.82
C GLY A 109 -3.11 13.16 12.07
N LYS A 110 -3.86 12.08 12.25
CA LYS A 110 -3.66 10.80 11.53
C LYS A 110 -4.76 10.52 10.50
N VAL A 111 -6.01 10.83 10.83
CA VAL A 111 -7.14 10.56 9.94
C VAL A 111 -7.13 11.50 8.72
N ILE A 112 -6.76 12.77 8.90
CA ILE A 112 -6.72 13.73 7.78
C ILE A 112 -5.66 13.30 6.74
N PRO A 113 -4.39 12.99 7.11
CA PRO A 113 -3.43 12.46 6.15
C PRO A 113 -3.86 11.13 5.52
N ALA A 114 -4.55 10.26 6.25
CA ALA A 114 -5.06 8.99 5.71
C ALA A 114 -6.12 9.23 4.62
N PHE A 115 -7.04 10.15 4.85
CA PHE A 115 -8.04 10.54 3.85
C PHE A 115 -7.41 11.22 2.64
N LEU A 116 -6.45 12.14 2.86
CA LEU A 116 -5.70 12.77 1.77
C LEU A 116 -4.94 11.74 0.95
N SER A 117 -4.29 10.78 1.60
CA SER A 117 -3.58 9.69 0.94
C SER A 117 -4.52 8.85 0.08
N LEU A 118 -5.68 8.47 0.62
CA LEU A 118 -6.72 7.78 -0.14
C LEU A 118 -7.18 8.57 -1.37
N ALA A 119 -7.43 9.87 -1.22
CA ALA A 119 -7.85 10.74 -2.31
C ALA A 119 -6.78 10.82 -3.40
N ILE A 120 -5.51 11.05 -3.02
CA ILE A 120 -4.39 11.13 -3.98
C ILE A 120 -4.17 9.78 -4.67
N SER A 121 -4.17 8.66 -3.94
CA SER A 121 -4.06 7.32 -4.56
C SER A 121 -5.19 7.08 -5.57
N THR A 122 -6.41 7.44 -5.20
CA THR A 122 -7.59 7.21 -6.05
C THR A 122 -7.55 8.10 -7.30
N LEU A 123 -7.15 9.36 -7.19
CA LEU A 123 -7.18 10.32 -8.29
C LEU A 123 -5.94 10.25 -9.19
N ALA A 124 -4.74 10.06 -8.61
CA ALA A 124 -3.49 10.10 -9.34
C ALA A 124 -2.96 8.71 -9.70
N ALA A 125 -2.96 7.75 -8.76
CA ALA A 125 -2.38 6.43 -9.03
C ALA A 125 -3.30 5.51 -9.83
N THR A 126 -4.62 5.62 -9.67
CA THR A 126 -5.59 4.85 -10.47
C THR A 126 -5.43 5.02 -11.98
N PRO A 127 -5.38 6.24 -12.56
CA PRO A 127 -5.19 6.38 -14.01
C PRO A 127 -3.82 5.85 -14.47
N ILE A 128 -2.77 6.06 -13.69
CA ILE A 128 -1.44 5.51 -13.99
C ILE A 128 -1.49 3.98 -14.04
N LEU A 129 -2.08 3.34 -13.03
CA LEU A 129 -2.23 1.89 -12.99
C LEU A 129 -3.17 1.36 -14.07
N MET A 130 -4.22 2.08 -14.43
CA MET A 130 -5.09 1.73 -15.56
C MET A 130 -4.28 1.71 -16.86
N LEU A 131 -3.47 2.73 -17.11
CA LEU A 131 -2.57 2.76 -18.27
C LEU A 131 -1.56 1.61 -18.22
N THR A 132 -0.98 1.31 -17.05
CA THR A 132 -0.11 0.15 -16.89
C THR A 132 -0.84 -1.15 -17.23
N LEU A 133 -2.05 -1.40 -16.71
CA LEU A 133 -2.83 -2.60 -17.05
C LEU A 133 -3.09 -2.69 -18.56
N ILE A 134 -3.43 -1.57 -19.20
CA ILE A 134 -3.62 -1.51 -20.66
C ILE A 134 -2.33 -1.87 -21.42
N LEU A 135 -1.19 -1.29 -21.02
CA LEU A 135 0.11 -1.58 -21.63
C LEU A 135 0.52 -3.06 -21.45
N PHE A 136 0.07 -3.69 -20.38
CA PHE A 136 0.29 -5.10 -20.08
C PHE A 136 -0.81 -6.04 -20.63
N GLY A 137 -1.71 -5.55 -21.48
CA GLY A 137 -2.63 -6.38 -22.25
C GLY A 137 -4.11 -6.28 -21.85
N ALA A 138 -4.50 -5.35 -20.96
CA ALA A 138 -5.92 -5.09 -20.72
C ALA A 138 -6.60 -4.51 -21.98
N PRO A 139 -7.89 -4.81 -22.22
CA PRO A 139 -8.60 -4.32 -23.40
C PRO A 139 -8.59 -2.79 -23.51
N ILE A 140 -8.09 -2.26 -24.64
CA ILE A 140 -7.99 -0.81 -24.87
C ILE A 140 -9.35 -0.20 -25.22
N SER A 141 -10.18 -0.91 -25.99
CA SER A 141 -11.43 -0.38 -26.57
C SER A 141 -12.71 -0.88 -25.91
N THR A 142 -12.61 -1.88 -25.03
CA THR A 142 -13.76 -2.45 -24.33
C THR A 142 -13.46 -2.54 -22.83
N HIS A 143 -14.49 -2.80 -22.01
CA HIS A 143 -14.30 -3.06 -20.58
C HIS A 143 -13.57 -1.94 -19.79
N HIS A 144 -13.62 -0.68 -20.23
CA HIS A 144 -12.91 0.43 -19.58
C HIS A 144 -13.23 0.55 -18.08
N TRP A 145 -14.50 0.34 -17.69
CA TRP A 145 -14.92 0.34 -16.29
C TRP A 145 -14.35 -0.82 -15.48
N HIS A 146 -14.18 -1.99 -16.09
CA HIS A 146 -13.54 -3.13 -15.44
C HIS A 146 -12.06 -2.81 -15.17
N THR A 147 -11.36 -2.27 -16.16
CA THR A 147 -9.95 -1.90 -16.05
C THR A 147 -9.74 -0.76 -15.05
N LEU A 148 -10.59 0.28 -15.08
CA LEU A 148 -10.52 1.36 -14.10
C LEU A 148 -10.74 0.85 -12.68
N LEU A 149 -11.78 0.05 -12.45
CA LEU A 149 -12.10 -0.48 -11.12
C LEU A 149 -11.02 -1.44 -10.61
N ALA A 150 -10.43 -2.25 -11.48
CA ALA A 150 -9.29 -3.10 -11.14
C ALA A 150 -8.08 -2.25 -10.74
N ALA A 151 -7.74 -1.22 -11.52
CA ALA A 151 -6.68 -0.28 -11.19
C ALA A 151 -6.95 0.47 -9.88
N ALA A 152 -8.21 0.84 -9.61
CA ALA A 152 -8.60 1.50 -8.37
C ALA A 152 -8.39 0.57 -7.16
N HIS A 153 -8.79 -0.70 -7.26
CA HIS A 153 -8.57 -1.68 -6.19
C HIS A 153 -7.07 -1.90 -5.93
N ILE A 154 -6.26 -2.05 -6.99
CA ILE A 154 -4.80 -2.17 -6.86
C ILE A 154 -4.21 -0.91 -6.24
N SER A 155 -4.67 0.29 -6.64
CA SER A 155 -4.25 1.57 -6.06
C SER A 155 -4.52 1.64 -4.56
N LEU A 156 -5.73 1.24 -4.14
CA LEU A 156 -6.13 1.24 -2.73
C LEU A 156 -5.27 0.30 -1.89
N LEU A 157 -4.94 -0.88 -2.42
CA LEU A 157 -4.12 -1.88 -1.72
C LEU A 157 -2.63 -1.52 -1.68
N ALA A 158 -2.09 -1.05 -2.80
CA ALA A 158 -0.65 -0.86 -2.97
C ALA A 158 -0.15 0.54 -2.59
N VAL A 159 -0.92 1.58 -2.92
CA VAL A 159 -0.43 2.97 -2.96
C VAL A 159 -0.85 3.79 -1.75
N VAL A 160 -2.04 3.54 -1.17
CA VAL A 160 -2.55 4.29 0.00
C VAL A 160 -1.58 4.26 1.19
N PRO A 161 -1.11 3.08 1.67
CA PRO A 161 -0.21 3.07 2.82
C PRO A 161 1.17 3.69 2.49
N LEU A 162 1.61 3.63 1.21
CA LEU A 162 2.85 4.28 0.77
C LEU A 162 2.75 5.80 0.80
N ILE A 163 1.69 6.39 0.22
CA ILE A 163 1.48 7.85 0.26
C ILE A 163 1.31 8.32 1.69
N TYR A 164 0.67 7.53 2.56
CA TYR A 164 0.49 7.92 3.95
C TYR A 164 1.81 8.05 4.71
N VAL A 165 2.77 7.17 4.47
CA VAL A 165 4.04 7.12 5.20
C VAL A 165 5.15 7.96 4.54
N HIS A 166 5.24 7.94 3.21
CA HIS A 166 6.30 8.62 2.46
C HIS A 166 5.85 9.93 1.79
N GLY A 167 4.56 10.20 1.78
CA GLY A 167 3.98 11.37 1.11
C GLY A 167 4.13 11.28 -0.40
N VAL A 168 4.20 12.45 -1.04
CA VAL A 168 4.42 12.60 -2.47
C VAL A 168 5.82 13.17 -2.72
N ASP A 169 6.83 12.57 -2.09
CA ASP A 169 8.24 12.95 -2.24
C ASP A 169 8.88 12.22 -3.42
N GLY A 170 9.26 12.97 -4.47
CA GLY A 170 9.80 12.39 -5.71
C GLY A 170 11.09 11.57 -5.51
N GLU A 171 11.95 11.94 -4.56
CA GLU A 171 13.16 11.15 -4.26
C GLU A 171 12.78 9.80 -3.63
N LYS A 172 11.86 9.81 -2.67
CA LYS A 172 11.37 8.58 -2.02
C LYS A 172 10.66 7.65 -3.00
N TRP A 173 9.81 8.20 -3.87
CA TRP A 173 9.14 7.41 -4.91
C TRP A 173 10.14 6.79 -5.89
N ARG A 174 11.23 7.49 -6.22
CA ARG A 174 12.33 6.91 -7.02
C ARG A 174 13.06 5.80 -6.26
N GLU A 175 13.32 5.96 -4.97
CA GLU A 175 13.92 4.91 -4.13
C GLU A 175 13.02 3.65 -4.03
N ILE A 176 11.69 3.83 -3.93
CA ILE A 176 10.69 2.74 -3.92
C ILE A 176 10.71 1.96 -5.24
N VAL A 177 10.63 2.67 -6.37
CA VAL A 177 10.61 2.04 -7.70
C VAL A 177 11.95 1.37 -8.02
N ALA A 178 13.07 1.97 -7.61
CA ALA A 178 14.40 1.39 -7.75
C ALA A 178 14.71 0.27 -6.75
N CYS A 179 13.76 -0.11 -5.89
CA CYS A 179 13.92 -1.16 -4.88
C CYS A 179 15.08 -0.93 -3.89
N LEU A 180 15.35 0.33 -3.55
CA LEU A 180 16.46 0.74 -2.68
C LEU A 180 16.08 0.81 -1.20
N LEU A 181 14.77 0.89 -0.90
CA LEU A 181 14.26 0.88 0.46
C LEU A 181 14.31 -0.53 1.07
N PRO A 182 14.54 -0.64 2.38
CA PRO A 182 14.35 -1.92 3.07
C PRO A 182 12.90 -2.37 2.96
N ILE A 183 12.69 -3.68 2.86
CA ILE A 183 11.37 -4.28 2.89
C ILE A 183 10.75 -4.06 4.26
N ASP A 184 9.51 -3.61 4.28
CA ASP A 184 8.67 -3.53 5.46
C ASP A 184 7.23 -3.95 5.10
N GLU A 185 6.30 -3.79 6.03
CA GLU A 185 4.90 -4.14 5.83
C GLU A 185 4.26 -3.35 4.68
N VAL A 186 4.53 -2.05 4.58
CA VAL A 186 3.94 -1.16 3.58
C VAL A 186 4.50 -1.45 2.20
N TYR A 187 5.82 -1.62 2.10
CA TYR A 187 6.45 -1.98 0.84
C TYR A 187 6.08 -3.41 0.40
N GLY A 188 5.89 -4.32 1.36
CA GLY A 188 5.33 -5.64 1.17
C GLY A 188 3.93 -5.61 0.56
N CYS A 189 3.05 -4.71 1.01
CA CYS A 189 1.74 -4.50 0.39
C CYS A 189 1.84 -4.12 -1.09
N LEU A 190 2.75 -3.20 -1.46
CA LEU A 190 2.97 -2.80 -2.85
C LEU A 190 3.45 -3.99 -3.70
N ILE A 191 4.57 -4.61 -3.30
CA ILE A 191 5.18 -5.72 -4.05
C ILE A 191 4.18 -6.87 -4.17
N GLY A 192 3.55 -7.23 -3.05
CA GLY A 192 2.57 -8.31 -3.00
C GLY A 192 1.37 -8.05 -3.90
N SER A 193 0.77 -6.86 -3.85
CA SER A 193 -0.40 -6.54 -4.68
C SER A 193 -0.07 -6.57 -6.18
N VAL A 194 1.10 -6.02 -6.56
CA VAL A 194 1.53 -5.98 -7.97
C VAL A 194 1.88 -7.37 -8.48
N LEU A 195 2.71 -8.12 -7.75
CA LEU A 195 3.06 -9.50 -8.12
C LEU A 195 1.83 -10.41 -8.12
N GLY A 196 0.93 -10.24 -7.15
CA GLY A 196 -0.32 -10.96 -7.08
C GLY A 196 -1.22 -10.67 -8.28
N ALA A 197 -1.40 -9.39 -8.65
CA ALA A 197 -2.14 -8.99 -9.84
C ALA A 197 -1.54 -9.58 -11.12
N TRP A 198 -0.21 -9.56 -11.23
CA TRP A 198 0.52 -10.13 -12.36
C TRP A 198 0.34 -11.66 -12.45
N LEU A 199 0.48 -12.38 -11.34
CA LEU A 199 0.20 -13.83 -11.28
C LEU A 199 -1.27 -14.14 -11.58
N GLY A 200 -2.17 -13.23 -11.21
CA GLY A 200 -3.59 -13.28 -11.57
C GLY A 200 -3.86 -13.21 -13.08
N ALA A 201 -2.88 -12.81 -13.90
CA ALA A 201 -3.04 -12.84 -15.35
C ALA A 201 -2.88 -14.26 -15.93
N VAL A 202 -2.16 -15.15 -15.23
CA VAL A 202 -1.84 -16.52 -15.70
C VAL A 202 -3.08 -17.37 -16.02
N PRO A 203 -4.17 -17.35 -15.23
CA PRO A 203 -5.36 -18.15 -15.52
C PRO A 203 -6.17 -17.66 -16.72
N ILE A 204 -6.01 -16.40 -17.16
CA ILE A 204 -6.80 -15.81 -18.26
C ILE A 204 -6.57 -16.56 -19.59
N PRO A 205 -5.33 -16.74 -20.10
CA PRO A 205 -5.09 -17.43 -21.37
C PRO A 205 -5.32 -18.95 -21.30
N LEU A 206 -5.41 -19.52 -20.09
CA LEU A 206 -5.70 -20.94 -19.91
C LEU A 206 -7.18 -21.26 -20.20
N ASP A 207 -8.03 -20.23 -20.19
CA ASP A 207 -9.45 -20.18 -20.62
C ASP A 207 -10.19 -21.51 -20.46
N TRP A 208 -10.36 -21.95 -19.21
CA TRP A 208 -11.12 -23.13 -18.81
C TRP A 208 -12.64 -22.94 -18.95
N ASP A 209 -13.09 -22.00 -19.79
CA ASP A 209 -14.48 -21.59 -19.99
C ASP A 209 -15.20 -21.28 -18.66
N ARG A 210 -14.51 -20.63 -17.71
CA ARG A 210 -15.07 -20.27 -16.40
C ARG A 210 -15.24 -18.77 -16.23
N GLU A 211 -16.41 -18.38 -15.74
CA GLU A 211 -16.74 -16.98 -15.45
C GLU A 211 -15.71 -16.27 -14.55
N TRP A 212 -15.10 -16.99 -13.59
CA TRP A 212 -14.12 -16.41 -12.69
C TRP A 212 -12.78 -16.07 -13.37
N GLN A 213 -12.51 -16.60 -14.56
CA GLN A 213 -11.29 -16.30 -15.33
C GLN A 213 -11.40 -15.02 -16.16
N LYS A 214 -12.62 -14.49 -16.34
CA LYS A 214 -12.86 -13.31 -17.16
C LYS A 214 -12.21 -12.07 -16.56
N TRP A 215 -11.79 -11.15 -17.43
CA TRP A 215 -11.28 -9.84 -17.03
C TRP A 215 -12.33 -9.07 -16.21
N PRO A 216 -12.00 -8.47 -15.05
CA PRO A 216 -10.69 -8.35 -14.40
C PRO A 216 -10.57 -9.26 -13.15
N VAL A 217 -11.43 -10.29 -13.03
CA VAL A 217 -11.69 -11.00 -11.77
C VAL A 217 -10.43 -11.62 -11.19
N THR A 218 -9.65 -12.33 -12.01
CA THR A 218 -8.42 -13.01 -11.57
C THR A 218 -7.31 -12.04 -11.17
N ILE A 219 -7.19 -10.91 -11.87
CA ILE A 219 -6.23 -9.84 -11.57
C ILE A 219 -6.53 -9.25 -10.19
N VAL A 220 -7.80 -8.89 -9.95
CA VAL A 220 -8.21 -8.35 -8.65
C VAL A 220 -8.06 -9.42 -7.56
N THR A 221 -8.44 -10.66 -7.82
CA THR A 221 -8.23 -11.78 -6.87
C THR A 221 -6.77 -11.91 -6.47
N GLY A 222 -5.89 -11.93 -7.47
CA GLY A 222 -4.45 -11.99 -7.28
C GLY A 222 -3.93 -10.80 -6.49
N ALA A 223 -4.39 -9.59 -6.76
CA ALA A 223 -4.01 -8.38 -6.03
C ALA A 223 -4.38 -8.46 -4.54
N TYR A 224 -5.57 -8.94 -4.19
CA TYR A 224 -6.01 -9.07 -2.79
C TYR A 224 -5.23 -10.15 -2.03
N ILE A 225 -5.02 -11.32 -2.65
CA ILE A 225 -4.21 -12.39 -2.06
C ILE A 225 -2.75 -11.93 -1.90
N GLY A 226 -2.21 -11.33 -2.95
CA GLY A 226 -0.88 -10.78 -2.98
C GLY A 226 -0.67 -9.68 -1.94
N PHE A 227 -1.63 -8.77 -1.77
CA PHE A 227 -1.62 -7.77 -0.69
C PHE A 227 -1.46 -8.42 0.68
N ALA A 228 -2.30 -9.40 1.00
CA ALA A 228 -2.28 -10.04 2.32
C ALA A 228 -0.97 -10.82 2.57
N VAL A 229 -0.50 -11.57 1.57
CA VAL A 229 0.76 -12.31 1.65
C VAL A 229 1.95 -11.36 1.75
N GLY A 230 2.01 -10.35 0.87
CA GLY A 230 3.08 -9.36 0.84
C GLY A 230 3.14 -8.55 2.13
N LYS A 231 2.00 -8.14 2.66
CA LYS A 231 1.87 -7.49 3.97
C LYS A 231 2.48 -8.36 5.08
N LEU A 232 2.07 -9.63 5.16
CA LEU A 232 2.55 -10.56 6.19
C LEU A 232 4.06 -10.81 6.07
N VAL A 233 4.52 -11.13 4.86
CA VAL A 233 5.93 -11.47 4.59
C VAL A 233 6.83 -10.26 4.79
N GLY A 234 6.42 -9.08 4.32
CA GLY A 234 7.17 -7.83 4.49
C GLY A 234 7.22 -7.35 5.94
N GLY A 235 6.13 -7.53 6.69
CA GLY A 235 6.07 -7.19 8.11
C GLY A 235 6.80 -8.15 9.06
N THR A 236 7.11 -9.38 8.61
CA THR A 236 7.70 -10.44 9.46
C THR A 236 9.02 -10.98 8.92
N LEU A 237 8.98 -11.84 7.90
CA LEU A 237 10.12 -12.64 7.42
C LEU A 237 11.19 -11.84 6.67
N LEU A 238 10.75 -10.81 5.94
CA LEU A 238 11.63 -9.99 5.10
C LEU A 238 11.87 -8.58 5.65
N LYS A 239 11.32 -8.26 6.83
CA LYS A 239 11.44 -6.92 7.42
C LYS A 239 12.91 -6.50 7.57
N GLY A 240 13.25 -5.32 7.07
CA GLY A 240 14.59 -4.74 7.08
C GLY A 240 15.55 -5.27 6.01
N LYS A 241 15.19 -6.31 5.25
CA LYS A 241 16.04 -6.83 4.16
C LYS A 241 15.96 -5.90 2.96
N LYS A 242 17.08 -5.73 2.25
CA LYS A 242 17.12 -4.99 0.98
C LYS A 242 17.16 -5.94 -0.19
N ILE A 243 16.51 -5.53 -1.28
CA ILE A 243 16.63 -6.20 -2.57
C ILE A 243 18.00 -5.77 -3.13
N LYS A 244 18.87 -6.75 -3.37
CA LYS A 244 20.17 -6.53 -4.00
C LYS A 244 20.07 -7.05 -5.44
N PHE A 245 20.36 -6.19 -6.40
CA PHE A 245 20.63 -6.61 -7.77
C PHE A 245 22.13 -6.80 -7.87
N GLU A 246 22.57 -8.01 -8.22
CA GLU A 246 23.97 -8.28 -8.57
C GLU A 246 24.28 -7.77 -9.98
#